data_AF-A0A9D2X9A8-F1
#
_entry.id   AF-A0A9D2X9A8-F1
#
_cell.length_a   1.000
_cell.length_b   1.000
_cell.length_c   1.000
_cell.angle_alpha   90.00
_cell.angle_beta   90.00
_cell.angle_gamma   90.00
#
_symmetry.space_group_name_H-M   'P 1'
#
loop_
_entity.id
_entity.type
_entity.pdbx_description
1 polymer ?
#
loop_
_entity_poly.entity_id
_entity_poly.type
_entity_poly.pdbx_seq_one_letter_code
_entity_poly.pdbx_strand_id
1 'polypeptide(L)'
;MISGFATKEGTKKFAQNSGVNQANFKDFVNLTLSNVGIGTYLGDPDSKTDELVTNAVKQSILSGVNVVDTAINYRAQKAERSVGKAISELIQEGKISRDQLFVSTKNGYVTNDADVQLGFWEYVKEEYSQKGVIKEGDVTSGYHCMTPPYLSDQLDRSLKNLNMDCVDLMYLHNAVEGQIKDVSKEQFLENLKSVFELYEQKRDEGKIKFYGMATWECFRVAQDNPQYLSLEDTVNLAKKIGGDNHGFRFIQLPFNMHYDQALLGKTQMINDKQVSILEASSSLGIGVFTSVPFMQGRLLAPGVMPEFNELKSSLRALQFIRSSPGILAPLVGQKSSQHVSENLEIMKIPPIPEDEFLALVKKLTS
;
A
#
# COMPACT_ATOMS: atom_id res chain seq x y z
N MET A 1 0.35 -2.93 -23.37
CA MET A 1 -0.02 -3.03 -21.95
C MET A 1 -0.23 -4.49 -21.60
N ILE A 2 0.28 -4.91 -20.45
CA ILE A 2 0.02 -6.20 -19.83
C ILE A 2 -1.46 -6.22 -19.46
N SER A 3 -2.17 -7.25 -19.92
CA SER A 3 -3.59 -7.39 -19.66
C SER A 3 -3.89 -8.23 -18.42
N GLY A 4 -4.95 -7.84 -17.73
CA GLY A 4 -5.54 -8.60 -16.63
C GLY A 4 -5.16 -8.09 -15.24
N PHE A 5 -5.58 -8.85 -14.24
CA PHE A 5 -5.50 -8.51 -12.82
C PHE A 5 -5.40 -9.80 -11.99
N ALA A 6 -5.01 -9.70 -10.73
CA ALA A 6 -4.91 -10.82 -9.80
C ALA A 6 -6.21 -11.62 -9.74
N THR A 7 -6.14 -12.93 -9.95
CA THR A 7 -7.31 -13.83 -9.84
C THR A 7 -7.12 -14.81 -8.69
N LYS A 8 -8.23 -15.39 -8.24
CA LYS A 8 -8.22 -16.48 -7.25
C LYS A 8 -7.34 -17.64 -7.72
N GLU A 9 -7.54 -18.07 -8.96
CA GLU A 9 -6.82 -19.19 -9.56
C GLU A 9 -5.34 -18.86 -9.75
N GLY A 10 -5.03 -17.66 -10.26
CA GLY A 10 -3.67 -17.21 -10.51
C GLY A 10 -2.85 -17.06 -9.23
N THR A 11 -3.37 -16.34 -8.23
CA THR A 11 -2.69 -16.14 -6.95
C THR A 11 -2.50 -17.46 -6.18
N LYS A 12 -3.50 -18.36 -6.20
CA LYS A 12 -3.35 -19.71 -5.64
C LYS A 12 -2.29 -20.53 -6.36
N LYS A 13 -2.27 -20.51 -7.70
CA LYS A 13 -1.25 -21.20 -8.51
C LYS A 13 0.15 -20.66 -8.21
N PHE A 14 0.28 -19.34 -8.03
CA PHE A 14 1.55 -18.73 -7.63
C PHE A 14 2.04 -19.27 -6.29
N ALA A 15 1.18 -19.26 -5.26
CA ALA A 15 1.51 -19.78 -3.94
C ALA A 15 1.95 -21.25 -4.00
N GLN A 16 1.24 -22.09 -4.77
CA GLN A 16 1.56 -23.51 -4.95
C GLN A 16 2.92 -23.72 -5.66
N ASN A 17 3.23 -22.93 -6.68
CA ASN A 17 4.43 -23.09 -7.50
C ASN A 17 5.67 -22.40 -6.90
N SER A 18 5.50 -21.51 -5.92
CA SER A 18 6.60 -20.75 -5.32
C SER A 18 7.62 -21.61 -4.55
N GLY A 19 7.23 -22.83 -4.13
CA GLY A 19 8.04 -23.66 -3.24
C GLY A 19 8.12 -23.14 -1.80
N VAL A 20 7.43 -22.05 -1.49
CA VAL A 20 7.34 -21.45 -0.15
C VAL A 20 6.25 -22.16 0.67
N ASN A 21 6.45 -22.24 1.99
CA ASN A 21 5.44 -22.77 2.91
C ASN A 21 4.12 -22.00 2.78
N GLN A 22 3.00 -22.72 2.66
CA GLN A 22 1.67 -22.11 2.48
C GLN A 22 1.24 -21.21 3.65
N ALA A 23 1.79 -21.40 4.85
CA ALA A 23 1.59 -20.50 6.00
C ALA A 23 2.12 -19.07 5.74
N ASN A 24 2.92 -18.87 4.70
CA ASN A 24 3.44 -17.58 4.28
C ASN A 24 2.51 -16.83 3.32
N PHE A 25 1.31 -17.35 3.10
CA PHE A 25 0.24 -16.71 2.34
C PHE A 25 -1.01 -16.55 3.20
N LYS A 26 -1.79 -15.50 2.93
CA LYS A 26 -3.08 -15.22 3.56
C LYS A 26 -4.14 -15.11 2.47
N ASP A 27 -5.30 -15.70 2.72
CA ASP A 27 -6.46 -15.55 1.84
C ASP A 27 -7.24 -14.30 2.23
N PHE A 28 -7.46 -13.40 1.28
CA PHE A 28 -8.28 -12.20 1.48
C PHE A 28 -8.99 -11.83 0.18
N VAL A 29 -10.30 -11.52 0.24
CA VAL A 29 -11.15 -11.23 -0.92
C VAL A 29 -10.98 -12.23 -2.10
N ASN A 30 -10.87 -13.53 -1.77
CA ASN A 30 -10.62 -14.64 -2.70
C ASN A 30 -9.25 -14.62 -3.39
N LEU A 31 -8.26 -13.89 -2.88
CA LEU A 31 -6.88 -13.90 -3.37
C LEU A 31 -5.95 -14.52 -2.33
N THR A 32 -4.98 -15.32 -2.79
CA THR A 32 -3.94 -15.90 -1.93
C THR A 32 -2.68 -15.03 -2.00
N LEU A 33 -2.49 -14.18 -1.00
CA LEU A 33 -1.48 -13.11 -1.00
C LEU A 33 -0.30 -13.46 -0.08
N SER A 34 0.92 -13.23 -0.53
CA SER A 34 2.12 -13.38 0.31
C SER A 34 2.02 -12.43 1.50
N ASN A 35 2.28 -12.94 2.70
CA ASN A 35 2.16 -12.16 3.93
C ASN A 35 3.39 -11.26 4.22
N VAL A 36 4.18 -11.00 3.17
CA VAL A 36 5.23 -9.99 3.03
C VAL A 36 5.09 -9.46 1.61
N GLY A 37 5.20 -8.14 1.43
CA GLY A 37 5.18 -7.48 0.12
C GLY A 37 6.40 -6.60 -0.09
N ILE A 38 6.61 -6.15 -1.33
CA ILE A 38 7.68 -5.21 -1.68
C ILE A 38 7.11 -3.80 -1.91
N GLY A 39 7.70 -2.80 -1.28
CA GLY A 39 7.43 -1.37 -1.50
C GLY A 39 8.58 -0.67 -2.24
N THR A 40 8.29 0.40 -2.97
CA THR A 40 9.23 1.01 -3.94
C THR A 40 9.52 2.51 -3.74
N TYR A 41 9.27 3.04 -2.54
CA TYR A 41 9.25 4.49 -2.27
C TYR A 41 10.58 5.24 -2.48
N LEU A 42 11.65 4.83 -1.78
CA LEU A 42 12.84 5.66 -1.59
C LEU A 42 13.87 5.52 -2.70
N GLY A 43 14.65 6.58 -2.95
CA GLY A 43 15.80 6.60 -3.87
C GLY A 43 15.82 7.80 -4.80
N ASP A 44 16.96 8.03 -5.44
CA ASP A 44 17.07 9.08 -6.45
C ASP A 44 16.30 8.68 -7.72
N PRO A 45 15.72 9.64 -8.46
CA PRO A 45 14.99 9.39 -9.69
C PRO A 45 15.93 9.20 -10.90
N ASP A 46 16.95 8.35 -10.76
CA ASP A 46 17.96 8.06 -11.78
C ASP A 46 17.89 6.62 -12.33
N SER A 47 18.57 6.41 -13.46
CA SER A 47 18.61 5.11 -14.17
C SER A 47 19.26 4.00 -13.33
N LYS A 48 20.30 4.32 -12.55
CA LYS A 48 20.97 3.37 -11.68
C LYS A 48 20.01 2.82 -10.63
N THR A 49 19.24 3.69 -10.00
CA THR A 49 18.25 3.32 -8.99
C THR A 49 17.07 2.61 -9.64
N ASP A 50 16.68 2.95 -10.87
CA ASP A 50 15.66 2.21 -11.63
C ASP A 50 16.04 0.74 -11.82
N GLU A 51 17.29 0.45 -12.17
CA GLU A 51 17.79 -0.92 -12.30
C GLU A 51 17.76 -1.66 -10.96
N LEU A 52 18.16 -1.01 -9.87
CA LEU A 52 18.11 -1.61 -8.53
C LEU A 52 16.68 -1.94 -8.10
N VAL A 53 15.72 -1.03 -8.32
CA VAL A 53 14.31 -1.28 -8.02
C VAL A 53 13.76 -2.41 -8.89
N THR A 54 14.04 -2.39 -10.19
CA THR A 54 13.62 -3.44 -11.14
C THR A 54 14.10 -4.80 -10.67
N ASN A 55 15.40 -4.93 -10.35
CA ASN A 55 16.00 -6.18 -9.90
C ASN A 55 15.45 -6.64 -8.54
N ALA A 56 15.22 -5.73 -7.59
CA ALA A 56 14.65 -6.07 -6.30
C ALA A 56 13.20 -6.59 -6.41
N VAL A 57 12.38 -6.02 -7.31
CA VAL A 57 11.04 -6.51 -7.62
C VAL A 57 11.11 -7.90 -8.25
N LYS A 58 11.97 -8.11 -9.25
CA LYS A 58 12.16 -9.43 -9.88
C LYS A 58 12.56 -10.49 -8.86
N GLN A 59 13.58 -10.19 -8.05
CA GLN A 59 14.08 -11.10 -7.03
C GLN A 59 13.02 -11.43 -5.97
N SER A 60 12.22 -10.45 -5.54
CA SER A 60 11.14 -10.68 -4.58
C SER A 60 10.06 -11.59 -5.14
N ILE A 61 9.62 -11.36 -6.39
CA ILE A 61 8.62 -12.20 -7.06
C ILE A 61 9.12 -13.63 -7.21
N LEU A 62 10.34 -13.81 -7.70
CA LEU A 62 10.95 -15.13 -7.86
C LEU A 62 11.18 -15.87 -6.54
N SER A 63 11.11 -15.18 -5.40
CA SER A 63 11.23 -15.76 -4.06
C SER A 63 9.88 -15.98 -3.37
N GLY A 64 8.76 -15.88 -4.10
CA GLY A 64 7.42 -16.19 -3.58
C GLY A 64 6.65 -14.99 -3.02
N VAL A 65 7.04 -13.75 -3.34
CA VAL A 65 6.24 -12.55 -3.02
C VAL A 65 5.34 -12.18 -4.20
N ASN A 66 4.02 -12.13 -4.00
CA ASN A 66 3.08 -11.67 -5.03
C ASN A 66 2.38 -10.35 -4.70
N VAL A 67 2.77 -9.66 -3.64
CA VAL A 67 2.27 -8.31 -3.29
C VAL A 67 3.33 -7.26 -3.63
N VAL A 68 2.99 -6.36 -4.56
CA VAL A 68 3.87 -5.27 -5.01
C VAL A 68 3.16 -3.94 -4.84
N ASP A 69 3.79 -3.01 -4.12
CA ASP A 69 3.25 -1.68 -3.83
C ASP A 69 4.14 -0.56 -4.36
N THR A 70 3.51 0.41 -5.02
CA THR A 70 4.17 1.61 -5.55
C THR A 70 3.25 2.83 -5.42
N ALA A 71 3.64 3.97 -5.99
CA ALA A 71 2.81 5.17 -6.10
C ALA A 71 3.35 6.07 -7.22
N ILE A 72 2.48 6.85 -7.85
CA ILE A 72 2.90 7.74 -8.95
C ILE A 72 3.94 8.77 -8.52
N ASN A 73 3.87 9.25 -7.28
CA ASN A 73 4.81 10.24 -6.76
C ASN A 73 6.16 9.64 -6.32
N TYR A 74 6.30 8.31 -6.27
CA TYR A 74 7.54 7.68 -5.85
C TYR A 74 8.61 7.84 -6.93
N ARG A 75 9.67 8.57 -6.55
CA ARG A 75 10.79 8.89 -7.43
C ARG A 75 10.32 9.61 -8.72
N ALA A 76 9.29 10.47 -8.60
CA ALA A 76 8.69 11.21 -9.72
C ALA A 76 8.35 10.28 -10.91
N GLN A 77 7.43 9.33 -10.66
CA GLN A 77 6.94 8.30 -11.58
C GLN A 77 7.90 7.16 -11.93
N LYS A 78 9.19 7.27 -11.58
CA LYS A 78 10.20 6.25 -11.91
C LYS A 78 9.93 4.90 -11.25
N ALA A 79 9.41 4.88 -10.02
CA ALA A 79 9.17 3.62 -9.30
C ALA A 79 8.13 2.74 -10.02
N GLU A 80 7.03 3.33 -10.50
CA GLU A 80 6.02 2.61 -11.29
C GLU A 80 6.61 2.04 -12.58
N ARG A 81 7.48 2.79 -13.27
CA ARG A 81 8.18 2.31 -14.47
C ARG A 81 9.11 1.14 -14.18
N SER A 82 9.84 1.18 -13.07
CA SER A 82 10.69 0.05 -12.63
C SER A 82 9.86 -1.20 -12.30
N VAL A 83 8.71 -1.03 -11.63
CA VAL A 83 7.78 -2.14 -11.35
C VAL A 83 7.20 -2.72 -12.64
N GLY A 84 6.72 -1.87 -13.55
CA GLY A 84 6.17 -2.26 -14.84
C GLY A 84 7.19 -3.01 -15.70
N LYS A 85 8.44 -2.53 -15.72
CA LYS A 85 9.57 -3.19 -16.39
C LYS A 85 9.83 -4.58 -15.80
N ALA A 86 9.96 -4.69 -14.48
CA ALA A 86 10.23 -5.97 -13.80
C ALA A 86 9.17 -7.03 -14.11
N ILE A 87 7.89 -6.64 -14.02
CA ILE A 87 6.77 -7.56 -14.29
C ILE A 87 6.71 -7.92 -15.78
N SER A 88 6.91 -6.95 -16.68
CA SER A 88 6.95 -7.19 -18.13
C SER A 88 8.03 -8.21 -18.50
N GLU A 89 9.24 -8.05 -17.96
CA GLU A 89 10.35 -8.98 -18.21
C GLU A 89 10.04 -10.39 -17.68
N LEU A 90 9.52 -10.52 -16.45
CA LEU A 90 9.17 -11.84 -15.90
C LEU A 90 8.06 -12.56 -16.68
N ILE A 91 7.09 -11.82 -17.23
CA ILE A 91 6.06 -12.38 -18.11
C ILE A 91 6.68 -12.84 -19.43
N GLN A 92 7.54 -12.02 -20.04
CA GLN A 92 8.24 -12.37 -21.29
C GLN A 92 9.16 -13.59 -21.12
N GLU A 93 9.80 -13.71 -19.96
CA GLU A 93 10.61 -14.86 -19.57
C GLU A 93 9.77 -16.11 -19.19
N GLY A 94 8.43 -16.01 -19.19
CA GLY A 94 7.52 -17.10 -18.85
C GLY A 94 7.58 -17.53 -17.38
N LYS A 95 8.09 -16.66 -16.49
CA LYS A 95 8.25 -16.96 -15.06
C LYS A 95 6.96 -16.77 -14.26
N ILE A 96 6.14 -15.81 -14.67
CA ILE A 96 4.86 -15.49 -14.04
C ILE A 96 3.83 -15.05 -15.08
N SER A 97 2.56 -14.98 -14.68
CA SER A 97 1.48 -14.34 -15.43
C SER A 97 0.84 -13.21 -14.60
N ARG A 98 0.23 -12.22 -15.25
CA ARG A 98 -0.32 -11.02 -14.57
C ARG A 98 -1.34 -11.35 -13.48
N ASP A 99 -2.12 -12.40 -13.67
CA ASP A 99 -3.15 -12.88 -12.75
C ASP A 99 -2.60 -13.50 -11.46
N GLN A 100 -1.29 -13.68 -11.36
CA GLN A 100 -0.59 -14.20 -10.19
C GLN A 100 -0.16 -13.13 -9.19
N LEU A 101 -0.10 -11.86 -9.62
CA LEU A 101 0.46 -10.76 -8.84
C LEU A 101 -0.64 -9.78 -8.42
N PHE A 102 -0.58 -9.32 -7.18
CA PHE A 102 -1.36 -8.22 -6.66
C PHE A 102 -0.52 -6.94 -6.66
N VAL A 103 -0.93 -5.96 -7.46
CA VAL A 103 -0.19 -4.71 -7.68
C VAL A 103 -1.04 -3.53 -7.22
N SER A 104 -0.52 -2.79 -6.24
CA SER A 104 -1.11 -1.53 -5.76
C SER A 104 -0.32 -0.32 -6.21
N THR A 105 -1.04 0.76 -6.53
CA THR A 105 -0.47 2.11 -6.67
C THR A 105 -1.32 3.12 -5.91
N LYS A 106 -0.88 4.38 -5.91
CA LYS A 106 -1.53 5.46 -5.17
C LYS A 106 -1.46 6.77 -5.95
N ASN A 107 -2.51 7.57 -5.83
CA ASN A 107 -2.61 8.94 -6.35
C ASN A 107 -3.05 9.90 -5.22
N GLY A 108 -3.12 11.19 -5.52
CA GLY A 108 -3.54 12.24 -4.58
C GLY A 108 -2.46 13.29 -4.36
N TYR A 109 -1.20 12.87 -4.17
CA TYR A 109 -0.07 13.82 -4.17
C TYR A 109 0.27 14.31 -5.57
N VAL A 110 0.40 15.63 -5.69
CA VAL A 110 0.91 16.30 -6.89
C VAL A 110 2.39 15.96 -7.08
N THR A 111 2.73 15.45 -8.26
CA THR A 111 4.08 15.02 -8.60
C THR A 111 4.46 15.44 -10.02
N ASN A 112 5.76 15.65 -10.24
CA ASN A 112 6.34 15.84 -11.57
C ASN A 112 6.73 14.49 -12.21
N ASP A 113 7.23 14.54 -13.44
CA ASP A 113 7.87 13.40 -14.12
C ASP A 113 9.38 13.64 -14.20
N ALA A 114 10.19 12.71 -13.68
CA ALA A 114 11.65 12.83 -13.73
C ALA A 114 12.24 12.77 -15.14
N ASP A 115 11.51 12.23 -16.12
CA ASP A 115 11.97 12.15 -17.52
C ASP A 115 11.61 13.42 -18.32
N VAL A 116 10.85 14.34 -17.73
CA VAL A 116 10.50 15.64 -18.32
C VAL A 116 11.41 16.71 -17.71
N GLN A 117 12.15 17.43 -18.56
CA GLN A 117 13.15 18.44 -18.16
C GLN A 117 12.49 19.77 -17.76
N LEU A 118 11.58 19.73 -16.80
CA LEU A 118 10.90 20.89 -16.23
C LEU A 118 11.06 20.91 -14.72
N GLY A 119 11.11 22.12 -14.15
CA GLY A 119 10.99 22.27 -12.70
C GLY A 119 9.61 21.80 -12.21
N PHE A 120 9.48 21.47 -10.93
CA PHE A 120 8.22 20.95 -10.37
C PHE A 120 7.00 21.84 -10.71
N TRP A 121 7.08 23.14 -10.45
CA TRP A 121 5.96 24.06 -10.70
C TRP A 121 5.72 24.35 -12.18
N GLU A 122 6.77 24.30 -12.98
CA GLU A 122 6.65 24.43 -14.43
C GLU A 122 5.93 23.21 -15.01
N TYR A 123 6.31 22.01 -14.58
CA TYR A 123 5.60 20.77 -14.91
C TYR A 123 4.13 20.84 -14.47
N VAL A 124 3.85 21.23 -13.22
CA VAL A 124 2.46 21.34 -12.73
C VAL A 124 1.65 22.32 -13.58
N LYS A 125 2.25 23.45 -13.99
CA LYS A 125 1.60 24.42 -14.85
C LYS A 125 1.30 23.85 -16.24
N GLU A 126 2.30 23.27 -16.90
CA GLU A 126 2.18 22.79 -18.29
C GLU A 126 1.37 21.51 -18.42
N GLU A 127 1.61 20.55 -17.54
CA GLU A 127 1.02 19.21 -17.62
C GLU A 127 -0.34 19.11 -16.94
N TYR A 128 -0.61 19.94 -15.93
CA TYR A 128 -1.86 19.87 -15.19
C TYR A 128 -2.74 21.10 -15.39
N SER A 129 -2.24 22.30 -15.12
CA SER A 129 -3.08 23.51 -15.14
C SER A 129 -3.50 23.90 -16.57
N GLN A 130 -2.55 24.03 -17.50
CA GLN A 130 -2.82 24.44 -18.88
C GLN A 130 -3.63 23.40 -19.67
N LYS A 131 -3.53 22.13 -19.29
CA LYS A 131 -4.34 21.03 -19.86
C LYS A 131 -5.70 20.88 -19.18
N GLY A 132 -6.02 21.71 -18.18
CA GLY A 132 -7.31 21.70 -17.47
C GLY A 132 -7.51 20.51 -16.54
N VAL A 133 -6.44 19.80 -16.18
CA VAL A 133 -6.48 18.67 -15.22
C VAL A 133 -6.70 19.18 -13.80
N ILE A 134 -6.12 20.34 -13.47
CA ILE A 134 -6.31 21.04 -12.19
C ILE A 134 -6.66 22.51 -12.43
N LYS A 135 -7.35 23.11 -11.46
CA LYS A 135 -7.68 24.54 -11.40
C LYS A 135 -7.03 25.20 -10.19
N GLU A 136 -7.07 26.53 -10.16
CA GLU A 136 -6.69 27.29 -8.98
C GLU A 136 -7.56 26.88 -7.78
N GLY A 137 -6.92 26.61 -6.64
CA GLY A 137 -7.58 26.12 -5.42
C GLY A 137 -7.71 24.60 -5.31
N ASP A 138 -7.43 23.82 -6.37
CA ASP A 138 -7.54 22.35 -6.33
C ASP A 138 -6.39 21.69 -5.54
N VAL A 139 -5.24 22.36 -5.43
CA VAL A 139 -4.03 21.84 -4.79
C VAL A 139 -3.84 22.51 -3.43
N THR A 140 -3.77 21.70 -2.38
CA THR A 140 -3.55 22.15 -1.00
C THR A 140 -2.07 22.45 -0.71
N SER A 141 -1.79 23.12 0.40
CA SER A 141 -0.43 23.38 0.89
C SER A 141 0.38 22.09 1.15
N GLY A 142 -0.32 20.97 1.36
CA GLY A 142 0.25 19.62 1.45
C GLY A 142 0.63 18.99 0.10
N TYR A 143 0.60 19.75 -1.00
CA TYR A 143 0.80 19.24 -2.37
C TYR A 143 -0.17 18.11 -2.71
N HIS A 144 -1.43 18.21 -2.26
CA HIS A 144 -2.43 17.16 -2.43
C HIS A 144 -3.62 17.69 -3.23
N CYS A 145 -4.17 16.87 -4.11
CA CYS A 145 -5.35 17.17 -4.90
C CYS A 145 -6.28 15.95 -4.92
N MET A 146 -7.56 16.17 -4.58
CA MET A 146 -8.61 15.13 -4.54
C MET A 146 -9.61 15.27 -5.69
N THR A 147 -9.41 16.19 -6.63
CA THR A 147 -10.41 16.42 -7.67
C THR A 147 -10.49 15.21 -8.62
N PRO A 148 -11.69 14.77 -9.02
CA PRO A 148 -11.83 13.62 -9.90
C PRO A 148 -11.05 13.72 -11.23
N PRO A 149 -11.00 14.88 -11.92
CA PRO A 149 -10.19 15.03 -13.13
C PRO A 149 -8.70 14.73 -12.89
N TYR A 150 -8.13 15.24 -11.81
CA TYR A 150 -6.75 14.99 -11.45
C TYR A 150 -6.50 13.51 -11.11
N LEU A 151 -7.32 12.92 -10.24
CA LEU A 151 -7.14 11.52 -9.85
C LEU A 151 -7.30 10.55 -11.02
N SER A 152 -8.19 10.86 -11.98
CA SER A 152 -8.33 10.09 -13.21
C SER A 152 -7.10 10.22 -14.13
N ASP A 153 -6.57 11.43 -14.32
CA ASP A 153 -5.32 11.65 -15.09
C ASP A 153 -4.15 10.88 -14.46
N GLN A 154 -4.01 10.95 -13.13
CA GLN A 154 -2.95 10.23 -12.42
C GLN A 154 -3.10 8.70 -12.55
N LEU A 155 -4.33 8.15 -12.47
CA LEU A 155 -4.55 6.72 -12.72
C LEU A 155 -4.11 6.33 -14.14
N ASP A 156 -4.46 7.12 -15.16
CA ASP A 156 -4.08 6.85 -16.55
C ASP A 156 -2.56 6.90 -16.76
N ARG A 157 -1.87 7.83 -16.09
CA ARG A 157 -0.41 7.89 -16.06
C ARG A 157 0.19 6.69 -15.33
N SER A 158 -0.37 6.29 -14.19
CA SER A 158 0.06 5.09 -13.45
C SER A 158 -0.06 3.82 -14.28
N LEU A 159 -1.19 3.62 -14.96
CA LEU A 159 -1.41 2.48 -15.86
C LEU A 159 -0.36 2.44 -16.99
N LYS A 160 -0.07 3.61 -17.58
CA LYS A 160 0.98 3.73 -18.60
C LYS A 160 2.36 3.42 -18.03
N ASN A 161 2.72 3.96 -16.87
CA ASN A 161 4.02 3.74 -16.23
C ASN A 161 4.23 2.25 -15.88
N LEU A 162 3.21 1.61 -15.33
CA LEU A 162 3.20 0.18 -15.00
C LEU A 162 3.10 -0.72 -16.25
N ASN A 163 2.76 -0.15 -17.40
CA ASN A 163 2.42 -0.88 -18.62
C ASN A 163 1.30 -1.90 -18.37
N MET A 164 0.23 -1.52 -17.67
CA MET A 164 -0.91 -2.38 -17.32
C MET A 164 -2.22 -1.73 -17.76
N ASP A 165 -3.22 -2.54 -18.14
CA ASP A 165 -4.59 -2.05 -18.35
C ASP A 165 -5.42 -1.98 -17.05
N CYS A 166 -5.00 -2.72 -16.02
CA CYS A 166 -5.66 -2.77 -14.71
C CYS A 166 -4.65 -2.88 -13.56
N VAL A 167 -4.85 -2.06 -12.51
CA VAL A 167 -4.20 -2.26 -11.20
C VAL A 167 -5.15 -2.95 -10.22
N ASP A 168 -4.62 -3.79 -9.34
CA ASP A 168 -5.47 -4.51 -8.38
C ASP A 168 -6.03 -3.58 -7.32
N LEU A 169 -5.24 -2.57 -6.93
CA LEU A 169 -5.61 -1.64 -5.87
C LEU A 169 -5.11 -0.23 -6.15
N MET A 170 -6.04 0.73 -6.17
CA MET A 170 -5.73 2.16 -6.14
C MET A 170 -5.96 2.74 -4.74
N TYR A 171 -4.90 3.24 -4.12
CA TYR A 171 -5.00 3.97 -2.87
C TYR A 171 -5.16 5.48 -3.12
N LEU A 172 -6.07 6.09 -2.36
CA LEU A 172 -5.99 7.52 -2.10
C LEU A 172 -4.92 7.78 -1.03
N HIS A 173 -3.90 8.58 -1.35
CA HIS A 173 -2.64 8.65 -0.61
C HIS A 173 -2.57 9.84 0.36
N ASN A 174 -2.62 9.56 1.67
CA ASN A 174 -2.52 10.53 2.78
C ASN A 174 -3.50 11.70 2.65
N ALA A 175 -4.73 11.42 2.20
CA ALA A 175 -5.67 12.47 1.86
C ALA A 175 -6.11 13.30 3.06
N VAL A 176 -6.27 12.70 4.25
CA VAL A 176 -6.61 13.48 5.45
C VAL A 176 -5.44 14.42 5.78
N GLU A 177 -4.24 13.87 5.87
CA GLU A 177 -3.03 14.61 6.25
C GLU A 177 -2.65 15.70 5.24
N GLY A 178 -2.93 15.47 3.97
CA GLY A 178 -2.70 16.40 2.88
C GLY A 178 -3.77 17.48 2.72
N GLN A 179 -4.97 17.33 3.30
CA GLN A 179 -6.10 18.22 3.01
C GLN A 179 -6.58 19.03 4.22
N ILE A 180 -6.65 18.45 5.42
CA ILE A 180 -7.41 19.08 6.53
C ILE A 180 -6.81 20.39 7.07
N LYS A 181 -5.58 20.74 6.66
CA LYS A 181 -4.98 22.05 6.99
C LYS A 181 -5.61 23.20 6.21
N ASP A 182 -6.08 22.91 5.00
CA ASP A 182 -6.60 23.90 4.05
C ASP A 182 -8.11 23.72 3.79
N VAL A 183 -8.66 22.56 4.14
CA VAL A 183 -10.05 22.15 3.87
C VAL A 183 -10.72 21.69 5.16
N SER A 184 -11.98 22.09 5.39
CA SER A 184 -12.74 21.64 6.56
C SER A 184 -13.00 20.13 6.52
N LYS A 185 -13.31 19.51 7.67
CA LYS A 185 -13.61 18.08 7.73
C LYS A 185 -14.85 17.72 6.90
N GLU A 186 -15.85 18.59 6.90
CA GLU A 186 -17.08 18.43 6.11
C GLU A 186 -16.78 18.44 4.61
N GLN A 187 -16.01 19.43 4.15
CA GLN A 187 -15.62 19.51 2.75
C GLN A 187 -14.69 18.36 2.34
N PHE A 188 -13.82 17.89 3.24
CA PHE A 188 -13.01 16.69 3.01
C PHE A 188 -13.89 15.46 2.77
N LEU A 189 -14.96 15.27 3.55
CA LEU A 189 -15.87 14.13 3.38
C LEU A 189 -16.66 14.21 2.06
N GLU A 190 -17.06 15.41 1.63
CA GLU A 190 -17.67 15.60 0.29
C GLU A 190 -16.68 15.34 -0.85
N ASN A 191 -15.42 15.73 -0.68
CA ASN A 191 -14.35 15.38 -1.62
C ASN A 191 -14.16 13.86 -1.65
N LEU A 192 -14.09 13.20 -0.49
CA LEU A 192 -13.91 11.75 -0.38
C LEU A 192 -15.05 10.98 -1.05
N LYS A 193 -16.30 11.47 -0.90
CA LYS A 193 -17.46 10.94 -1.63
C LYS A 193 -17.24 10.99 -3.14
N SER A 194 -16.81 12.14 -3.66
CA SER A 194 -16.53 12.32 -5.09
C SER A 194 -15.39 11.41 -5.59
N VAL A 195 -14.38 11.16 -4.75
CA VAL A 195 -13.29 10.21 -5.04
C VAL A 195 -13.82 8.77 -5.11
N PHE A 196 -14.68 8.38 -4.20
CA PHE A 196 -15.27 7.03 -4.20
C PHE A 196 -16.19 6.83 -5.40
N GLU A 197 -16.98 7.83 -5.79
CA GLU A 197 -17.78 7.80 -7.03
C GLU A 197 -16.88 7.58 -8.25
N LEU A 198 -15.76 8.31 -8.35
CA LEU A 198 -14.77 8.09 -9.41
C LEU A 198 -14.20 6.67 -9.35
N TYR A 199 -13.81 6.15 -8.19
CA TYR A 199 -13.20 4.83 -8.11
C TYR A 199 -14.16 3.70 -8.41
N GLU A 200 -15.44 3.81 -8.03
CA GLU A 200 -16.46 2.88 -8.49
C GLU A 200 -16.59 2.92 -10.02
N GLN A 201 -16.65 4.11 -10.62
CA GLN A 201 -16.61 4.25 -12.08
C GLN A 201 -15.37 3.58 -12.71
N LYS A 202 -14.18 3.76 -12.12
CA LYS A 202 -12.94 3.14 -12.63
C LYS A 202 -12.89 1.62 -12.44
N ARG A 203 -13.65 1.07 -11.51
CA ARG A 203 -13.88 -0.38 -11.40
C ARG A 203 -14.76 -0.88 -12.53
N ASP A 204 -15.85 -0.16 -12.83
CA ASP A 204 -16.75 -0.50 -13.93
C ASP A 204 -16.05 -0.40 -15.29
N GLU A 205 -15.15 0.57 -15.46
CA GLU A 205 -14.26 0.69 -16.62
C GLU A 205 -13.18 -0.41 -16.68
N GLY A 206 -13.03 -1.22 -15.63
CA GLY A 206 -12.01 -2.28 -15.54
C GLY A 206 -10.58 -1.81 -15.29
N LYS A 207 -10.37 -0.52 -14.98
CA LYS A 207 -9.04 0.08 -14.75
C LYS A 207 -8.46 -0.24 -13.38
N ILE A 208 -9.33 -0.46 -12.38
CA ILE A 208 -8.94 -0.88 -11.04
C ILE A 208 -9.85 -2.01 -10.54
N LYS A 209 -9.37 -2.90 -9.66
CA LYS A 209 -10.23 -3.92 -9.03
C LYS A 209 -10.80 -3.47 -7.69
N PHE A 210 -9.94 -2.88 -6.88
CA PHE A 210 -10.26 -2.37 -5.55
C PHE A 210 -9.72 -0.95 -5.39
N TYR A 211 -10.24 -0.25 -4.40
CA TYR A 211 -9.65 0.97 -3.90
C TYR A 211 -9.55 0.96 -2.38
N GLY A 212 -8.79 1.90 -1.86
CA GLY A 212 -8.48 1.99 -0.45
C GLY A 212 -7.91 3.36 -0.06
N MET A 213 -7.51 3.47 1.20
CA MET A 213 -6.76 4.63 1.68
C MET A 213 -5.41 4.21 2.26
N ALA A 214 -4.34 4.86 1.81
CA ALA A 214 -3.03 4.78 2.43
C ALA A 214 -2.84 6.03 3.29
N THR A 215 -2.46 5.89 4.54
CA THR A 215 -2.43 6.97 5.53
C THR A 215 -1.23 6.82 6.46
N TRP A 216 -0.77 7.92 7.05
CA TRP A 216 0.17 7.90 8.17
C TRP A 216 -0.55 7.82 9.52
N GLU A 217 -1.62 8.60 9.67
CA GLU A 217 -2.19 8.90 10.99
C GLU A 217 -3.69 8.59 11.11
N CYS A 218 -4.49 8.83 10.07
CA CYS A 218 -5.92 9.11 10.25
C CYS A 218 -6.73 8.00 10.94
N PHE A 219 -6.40 6.74 10.70
CA PHE A 219 -7.05 5.59 11.31
C PHE A 219 -6.47 5.18 12.68
N ARG A 220 -5.28 5.69 13.02
CA ARG A 220 -4.46 5.26 14.17
C ARG A 220 -4.22 6.37 15.21
N VAL A 221 -4.86 7.53 15.04
CA VAL A 221 -4.94 8.59 16.05
C VAL A 221 -6.28 8.54 16.82
N ALA A 222 -6.32 9.15 18.00
CA ALA A 222 -7.52 9.23 18.84
C ALA A 222 -8.62 10.11 18.22
N GLN A 223 -9.88 9.91 18.64
CA GLN A 223 -11.06 10.57 18.04
C GLN A 223 -11.07 12.09 18.13
N ASP A 224 -10.42 12.65 19.16
CA ASP A 224 -10.26 14.09 19.38
C ASP A 224 -9.16 14.71 18.52
N ASN A 225 -8.35 13.89 17.83
CA ASN A 225 -7.34 14.38 16.91
C ASN A 225 -8.01 14.91 15.62
N PRO A 226 -7.62 16.10 15.12
CA PRO A 226 -8.15 16.64 13.87
C PRO A 226 -7.99 15.71 12.64
N GLN A 227 -6.95 14.86 12.64
CA GLN A 227 -6.69 13.88 11.60
C GLN A 227 -7.52 12.59 11.73
N TYR A 228 -8.32 12.43 12.79
CA TYR A 228 -9.11 11.22 12.96
C TYR A 228 -10.13 11.02 11.85
N LEU A 229 -10.11 9.81 11.28
CA LEU A 229 -11.14 9.30 10.40
C LEU A 229 -11.67 7.95 10.91
N SER A 230 -12.98 7.83 11.02
CA SER A 230 -13.67 6.58 11.36
C SER A 230 -13.64 5.63 10.16
N LEU A 231 -13.10 4.43 10.35
CA LEU A 231 -13.10 3.39 9.33
C LEU A 231 -14.53 2.91 9.04
N GLU A 232 -15.38 2.80 10.07
CA GLU A 232 -16.78 2.41 9.91
C GLU A 232 -17.54 3.42 9.03
N ASP A 233 -17.39 4.72 9.29
CA ASP A 233 -18.03 5.76 8.48
C ASP A 233 -17.48 5.77 7.05
N THR A 234 -16.18 5.53 6.88
CA THR A 234 -15.55 5.41 5.56
C THR A 234 -16.11 4.24 4.77
N VAL A 235 -16.30 3.07 5.40
CA VAL A 235 -16.92 1.90 4.78
C VAL A 235 -18.39 2.16 4.47
N ASN A 236 -19.13 2.81 5.37
CA ASN A 236 -20.53 3.17 5.15
C ASN A 236 -20.69 4.16 3.99
N LEU A 237 -19.77 5.12 3.84
CA LEU A 237 -19.72 6.00 2.69
C LEU A 237 -19.51 5.23 1.40
N ALA A 238 -18.56 4.29 1.38
CA ALA A 238 -18.31 3.43 0.22
C ALA A 238 -19.54 2.56 -0.12
N LYS A 239 -20.21 1.97 0.87
CA LYS A 239 -21.47 1.22 0.68
C LYS A 239 -22.59 2.09 0.11
N LYS A 240 -22.72 3.33 0.56
CA LYS A 240 -23.72 4.27 0.03
C LYS A 240 -23.52 4.58 -1.45
N ILE A 241 -22.27 4.56 -1.92
CA ILE A 241 -21.89 4.90 -3.30
C ILE A 241 -21.90 3.66 -4.20
N GLY A 242 -21.20 2.59 -3.81
CA GLY A 242 -21.00 1.38 -4.61
C GLY A 242 -21.88 0.18 -4.23
N GLY A 243 -22.80 0.34 -3.28
CA GLY A 243 -23.62 -0.76 -2.73
C GLY A 243 -22.81 -1.77 -1.92
N ASP A 244 -23.38 -2.94 -1.63
CA ASP A 244 -22.69 -3.99 -0.85
C ASP A 244 -21.42 -4.53 -1.54
N ASN A 245 -21.37 -4.44 -2.87
CA ASN A 245 -20.24 -4.86 -3.71
C ASN A 245 -19.24 -3.73 -4.03
N HIS A 246 -19.26 -2.65 -3.25
CA HIS A 246 -18.31 -1.54 -3.34
C HIS A 246 -16.84 -2.02 -3.31
N GLY A 247 -15.95 -1.22 -3.87
CA GLY A 247 -14.54 -1.57 -4.07
C GLY A 247 -13.61 -1.24 -2.91
N PHE A 248 -14.08 -0.49 -1.91
CA PHE A 248 -13.28 -0.16 -0.73
C PHE A 248 -13.01 -1.42 0.10
N ARG A 249 -11.79 -1.95 0.02
CA ARG A 249 -11.42 -3.24 0.65
C ARG A 249 -10.08 -3.22 1.36
N PHE A 250 -9.29 -2.15 1.26
CA PHE A 250 -7.94 -2.12 1.78
C PHE A 250 -7.59 -0.78 2.43
N ILE A 251 -6.79 -0.85 3.49
CA ILE A 251 -6.06 0.31 4.03
C ILE A 251 -4.57 0.01 4.10
N GLN A 252 -3.77 1.06 4.10
CA GLN A 252 -2.34 0.98 4.34
C GLN A 252 -1.94 1.97 5.43
N LEU A 253 -1.24 1.51 6.47
CA LEU A 253 -0.83 2.35 7.60
C LEU A 253 0.54 1.94 8.20
N PRO A 254 1.25 2.87 8.88
CA PRO A 254 2.44 2.52 9.64
C PRO A 254 2.12 1.58 10.80
N PHE A 255 2.86 0.48 10.88
CA PHE A 255 2.88 -0.40 12.04
C PHE A 255 4.19 -1.16 12.13
N ASN A 256 4.83 -1.06 13.29
CA ASN A 256 6.06 -1.75 13.66
C ASN A 256 6.22 -1.67 15.20
N MET A 257 7.36 -2.12 15.74
CA MET A 257 7.60 -2.11 17.19
C MET A 257 7.68 -0.73 17.83
N HIS A 258 7.82 0.34 17.04
CA HIS A 258 7.76 1.73 17.51
C HIS A 258 6.39 2.37 17.27
N TYR A 259 5.73 2.03 16.15
CA TYR A 259 4.38 2.46 15.81
C TYR A 259 3.35 1.37 16.13
N ASP A 260 3.14 1.10 17.42
CA ASP A 260 2.29 0.04 17.95
C ASP A 260 0.78 0.38 18.00
N GLN A 261 0.42 1.65 17.77
CA GLN A 261 -0.94 2.18 17.95
C GLN A 261 -1.98 1.45 17.10
N ALA A 262 -1.57 0.90 15.95
CA ALA A 262 -2.50 0.12 15.12
C ALA A 262 -3.01 -1.14 15.83
N LEU A 263 -2.16 -1.75 16.67
CA LEU A 263 -2.49 -2.95 17.44
C LEU A 263 -3.08 -2.58 18.80
N LEU A 264 -2.43 -1.67 19.54
CA LEU A 264 -2.73 -1.38 20.94
C LEU A 264 -3.70 -0.22 21.14
N GLY A 265 -3.69 0.76 20.24
CA GLY A 265 -4.53 1.95 20.33
C GLY A 265 -5.98 1.64 20.04
N LYS A 266 -6.88 1.98 20.96
CA LYS A 266 -8.34 1.83 20.79
C LYS A 266 -8.93 3.07 20.11
N THR A 267 -8.57 3.24 18.84
CA THR A 267 -8.85 4.46 18.08
C THR A 267 -10.20 4.44 17.36
N GLN A 268 -10.76 3.26 17.11
CA GLN A 268 -11.98 3.07 16.32
C GLN A 268 -13.16 2.69 17.22
N MET A 269 -14.38 2.92 16.73
CA MET A 269 -15.63 2.48 17.37
C MET A 269 -16.33 1.50 16.43
N ILE A 270 -16.72 0.32 16.95
CA ILE A 270 -17.52 -0.67 16.22
C ILE A 270 -18.58 -1.20 17.18
N ASN A 271 -19.86 -1.10 16.82
CA ASN A 271 -20.98 -1.52 17.68
C ASN A 271 -20.85 -1.00 19.13
N ASP A 272 -20.60 0.31 19.27
CA ASP A 272 -20.40 1.01 20.55
C ASP A 272 -19.22 0.51 21.41
N LYS A 273 -18.30 -0.26 20.85
CA LYS A 273 -17.07 -0.71 21.51
C LYS A 273 -15.85 -0.03 20.91
N GLN A 274 -14.99 0.51 21.78
CA GLN A 274 -13.68 0.99 21.36
C GLN A 274 -12.77 -0.19 21.04
N VAL A 275 -12.26 -0.20 19.82
CA VAL A 275 -11.43 -1.27 19.27
C VAL A 275 -10.22 -0.67 18.57
N SER A 276 -9.19 -1.49 18.33
CA SER A 276 -8.06 -1.08 17.51
C SER A 276 -8.45 -1.03 16.04
N ILE A 277 -7.64 -0.33 15.23
CA ILE A 277 -7.87 -0.30 13.79
C ILE A 277 -7.77 -1.70 13.15
N LEU A 278 -6.93 -2.61 13.69
CA LEU A 278 -6.83 -3.98 13.18
C LEU A 278 -8.08 -4.82 13.51
N GLU A 279 -8.65 -4.65 14.70
CA GLU A 279 -9.93 -5.26 15.10
C GLU A 279 -11.10 -4.70 14.26
N ALA A 280 -11.14 -3.38 14.06
CA ALA A 280 -12.14 -2.72 13.22
C ALA A 280 -12.06 -3.18 11.76
N SER A 281 -10.85 -3.24 11.20
CA SER A 281 -10.62 -3.70 9.83
C SER A 281 -11.08 -5.13 9.63
N SER A 282 -10.76 -6.02 10.57
CA SER A 282 -11.21 -7.42 10.55
C SER A 282 -12.74 -7.53 10.60
N SER A 283 -13.39 -6.74 11.46
CA SER A 283 -14.85 -6.74 11.61
C SER A 283 -15.57 -6.19 10.37
N LEU A 284 -14.95 -5.23 9.68
CA LEU A 284 -15.52 -4.57 8.49
C LEU A 284 -15.13 -5.23 7.16
N GLY A 285 -14.33 -6.30 7.18
CA GLY A 285 -13.86 -6.97 5.97
C GLY A 285 -12.85 -6.15 5.16
N ILE A 286 -11.99 -5.40 5.85
CA ILE A 286 -10.94 -4.55 5.28
C ILE A 286 -9.56 -5.17 5.52
N GLY A 287 -8.77 -5.28 4.45
CA GLY A 287 -7.42 -5.81 4.48
C GLY A 287 -6.41 -4.72 4.83
N VAL A 288 -5.44 -5.06 5.68
CA VAL A 288 -4.43 -4.09 6.15
C VAL A 288 -3.05 -4.47 5.63
N PHE A 289 -2.50 -3.64 4.75
CA PHE A 289 -1.07 -3.64 4.48
C PHE A 289 -0.38 -2.64 5.39
N THR A 290 0.87 -2.91 5.77
CA THR A 290 1.60 -1.98 6.65
C THR A 290 2.83 -1.41 5.99
N SER A 291 3.09 -0.14 6.29
CA SER A 291 4.24 0.60 5.77
C SER A 291 5.29 0.79 6.87
N VAL A 292 6.49 1.19 6.44
CA VAL A 292 7.59 1.58 7.35
C VAL A 292 8.01 0.44 8.32
N PRO A 293 8.16 -0.83 7.87
CA PRO A 293 8.41 -1.96 8.78
C PRO A 293 9.73 -1.83 9.56
N PHE A 294 10.70 -1.09 9.02
CA PHE A 294 12.03 -0.90 9.64
C PHE A 294 12.27 0.52 10.16
N MET A 295 11.27 1.41 10.12
CA MET A 295 11.44 2.82 10.51
C MET A 295 12.62 3.50 9.79
N GLN A 296 12.72 3.28 8.47
CA GLN A 296 13.83 3.74 7.62
C GLN A 296 15.21 3.23 8.11
N GLY A 297 15.26 2.00 8.63
CA GLY A 297 16.47 1.36 9.12
C GLY A 297 16.77 1.62 10.60
N ARG A 298 16.08 2.57 11.26
CA ARG A 298 16.34 2.90 12.67
C ARG A 298 16.09 1.72 13.61
N LEU A 299 15.07 0.90 13.34
CA LEU A 299 14.79 -0.30 14.13
C LEU A 299 15.88 -1.37 14.00
N LEU A 300 16.69 -1.34 12.94
CA LEU A 300 17.71 -2.35 12.68
C LEU A 300 19.02 -2.09 13.44
N ALA A 301 19.15 -0.92 14.07
CA ALA A 301 20.34 -0.57 14.84
C ALA A 301 20.48 -1.50 16.07
N PRO A 302 21.72 -1.87 16.46
CA PRO A 302 21.96 -2.74 17.60
C PRO A 302 21.28 -2.23 18.88
N GLY A 303 20.56 -3.11 19.59
CA GLY A 303 19.91 -2.81 20.86
C GLY A 303 18.58 -2.03 20.76
N VAL A 304 18.12 -1.66 19.55
CA VAL A 304 16.83 -0.96 19.41
C VAL A 304 15.63 -1.91 19.51
N MET A 305 15.71 -3.08 18.89
CA MET A 305 14.63 -4.08 18.97
C MET A 305 14.93 -5.18 19.98
N PRO A 306 13.91 -5.63 20.74
CA PRO A 306 14.03 -6.75 21.66
C PRO A 306 14.39 -8.05 20.90
N GLU A 307 15.17 -8.92 21.55
CA GLU A 307 15.53 -10.24 21.03
C GLU A 307 14.38 -11.24 21.21
N PHE A 308 14.02 -11.94 20.13
CA PHE A 308 13.07 -13.05 20.12
C PHE A 308 13.32 -13.95 18.90
N ASN A 309 12.98 -15.23 19.01
CA ASN A 309 13.05 -16.25 17.95
C ASN A 309 14.44 -16.47 17.31
N GLU A 310 15.53 -15.96 17.91
CA GLU A 310 16.92 -16.10 17.42
C GLU A 310 17.10 -15.63 15.96
N LEU A 311 16.36 -14.58 15.57
CA LEU A 311 16.36 -14.03 14.22
C LEU A 311 17.20 -12.75 14.10
N LYS A 312 17.71 -12.49 12.88
CA LYS A 312 18.28 -11.18 12.50
C LYS A 312 17.28 -10.06 12.76
N SER A 313 17.76 -8.84 12.99
CA SER A 313 16.88 -7.69 13.32
C SER A 313 15.81 -7.45 12.25
N SER A 314 16.19 -7.47 10.97
CA SER A 314 15.27 -7.37 9.84
C SER A 314 14.17 -8.42 9.88
N LEU A 315 14.54 -9.69 10.07
CA LEU A 315 13.61 -10.80 10.17
C LEU A 315 12.70 -10.71 11.40
N ARG A 316 13.21 -10.26 12.55
CA ARG A 316 12.40 -9.99 13.75
C ARG A 316 11.32 -8.95 13.46
N ALA A 317 11.69 -7.80 12.90
CA ALA A 317 10.73 -6.76 12.54
C ALA A 317 9.62 -7.30 11.62
N LEU A 318 9.98 -8.02 10.56
CA LEU A 318 9.00 -8.60 9.64
C LEU A 318 8.13 -9.67 10.32
N GLN A 319 8.74 -10.52 11.15
CA GLN A 319 8.04 -11.60 11.84
C GLN A 319 7.00 -11.04 12.83
N PHE A 320 7.35 -10.00 13.59
CA PHE A 320 6.39 -9.34 14.48
C PHE A 320 5.20 -8.79 13.69
N ILE A 321 5.46 -8.07 12.60
CA ILE A 321 4.40 -7.42 11.84
C ILE A 321 3.48 -8.44 11.15
N ARG A 322 4.03 -9.38 10.39
CA ARG A 322 3.23 -10.36 9.62
C ARG A 322 2.44 -11.34 10.50
N SER A 323 2.90 -11.56 11.73
CA SER A 323 2.23 -12.43 12.71
C SER A 323 1.16 -11.71 13.52
N SER A 324 1.04 -10.38 13.40
CA SER A 324 0.00 -9.63 14.10
C SER A 324 -1.39 -9.92 13.49
N PRO A 325 -2.42 -10.21 14.30
CA PRO A 325 -3.78 -10.41 13.82
C PRO A 325 -4.30 -9.22 13.01
N GLY A 326 -5.05 -9.49 11.94
CA GLY A 326 -5.63 -8.46 11.05
C GLY A 326 -4.67 -7.86 10.00
N ILE A 327 -3.37 -8.17 10.04
CA ILE A 327 -2.41 -7.69 9.03
C ILE A 327 -2.30 -8.68 7.87
N LEU A 328 -2.33 -8.19 6.63
CA LEU A 328 -2.03 -8.99 5.44
C LEU A 328 -0.53 -9.13 5.25
N ALA A 329 0.19 -8.02 5.08
CA ALA A 329 1.63 -8.03 4.89
C ALA A 329 2.29 -6.68 5.26
N PRO A 330 3.52 -6.69 5.84
CA PRO A 330 4.42 -5.54 5.78
C PRO A 330 4.95 -5.36 4.36
N LEU A 331 5.01 -4.10 3.92
CA LEU A 331 5.57 -3.69 2.64
C LEU A 331 7.00 -3.21 2.83
N VAL A 332 7.95 -4.01 2.34
CA VAL A 332 9.38 -3.82 2.59
C VAL A 332 10.01 -2.98 1.50
N GLY A 333 10.58 -1.83 1.87
CA GLY A 333 11.40 -1.01 0.97
C GLY A 333 12.82 -1.54 0.90
N GLN A 334 13.22 -2.08 -0.26
CA GLN A 334 14.53 -2.69 -0.47
C GLN A 334 14.97 -2.61 -1.93
N LYS A 335 16.28 -2.46 -2.18
CA LYS A 335 16.85 -2.28 -3.52
C LYS A 335 18.19 -3.00 -3.73
N SER A 336 18.97 -3.24 -2.68
CA SER A 336 20.18 -4.05 -2.80
C SER A 336 19.81 -5.53 -2.80
N SER A 337 20.45 -6.31 -3.68
CA SER A 337 20.24 -7.76 -3.74
C SER A 337 20.51 -8.46 -2.41
N GLN A 338 21.50 -7.96 -1.64
CA GLN A 338 21.81 -8.48 -0.31
C GLN A 338 20.65 -8.27 0.69
N HIS A 339 20.06 -7.08 0.76
CA HIS A 339 18.93 -6.84 1.67
C HIS A 339 17.69 -7.60 1.21
N VAL A 340 17.47 -7.71 -0.10
CA VAL A 340 16.38 -8.52 -0.65
C VAL A 340 16.55 -9.98 -0.24
N SER A 341 17.73 -10.57 -0.44
CA SER A 341 18.02 -11.94 -0.02
C SER A 341 17.85 -12.15 1.48
N GLU A 342 18.37 -11.24 2.31
CA GLU A 342 18.25 -11.34 3.76
C GLU A 342 16.80 -11.27 4.20
N ASN A 343 16.05 -10.25 3.78
CA ASN A 343 14.67 -10.05 4.21
C ASN A 343 13.77 -11.21 3.75
N LEU A 344 14.04 -11.81 2.60
CA LEU A 344 13.28 -12.94 2.07
C LEU A 344 13.61 -14.28 2.74
N GLU A 345 14.61 -14.36 3.61
CA GLU A 345 14.76 -15.48 4.53
C GLU A 345 13.50 -15.67 5.39
N ILE A 346 12.73 -14.59 5.62
CA ILE A 346 11.44 -14.65 6.33
C ILE A 346 10.43 -15.60 5.67
N MET A 347 10.51 -15.75 4.33
CA MET A 347 9.64 -16.65 3.57
C MET A 347 10.00 -18.13 3.77
N LYS A 348 11.04 -18.44 4.55
CA LYS A 348 11.38 -19.81 4.97
C LYS A 348 10.85 -20.15 6.37
N ILE A 349 10.28 -19.16 7.07
CA ILE A 349 9.85 -19.26 8.46
C ILE A 349 8.34 -19.01 8.50
N PRO A 350 7.52 -19.92 9.09
CA PRO A 350 6.09 -19.65 9.26
C PRO A 350 5.86 -18.46 10.21
N PRO A 351 4.74 -17.73 10.10
CA PRO A 351 4.36 -16.73 11.09
C PRO A 351 4.25 -17.32 12.50
N ILE A 352 4.43 -16.48 13.52
CA ILE A 352 4.21 -16.88 14.92
C ILE A 352 2.70 -17.19 15.09
N PRO A 353 2.33 -18.32 15.71
CA PRO A 353 0.95 -18.61 16.09
C PRO A 353 0.33 -17.48 16.92
N GLU A 354 -0.97 -17.25 16.80
CA GLU A 354 -1.63 -16.08 17.40
C GLU A 354 -1.50 -16.04 18.93
N ASP A 355 -1.63 -17.18 19.61
CA ASP A 355 -1.46 -17.30 21.06
C ASP A 355 -0.04 -16.97 21.52
N GLU A 356 0.97 -17.48 20.81
CA GLU A 356 2.37 -17.15 21.05
C GLU A 356 2.67 -15.67 20.75
N PHE A 357 2.08 -15.11 19.71
CA PHE A 357 2.23 -13.69 19.37
C PHE A 357 1.62 -12.80 20.46
N LEU A 358 0.44 -13.12 20.96
CA LEU A 358 -0.20 -12.39 22.05
C LEU A 358 0.62 -12.50 23.35
N ALA A 359 1.22 -13.66 23.62
CA ALA A 359 2.16 -13.83 24.73
C ALA A 359 3.42 -12.98 24.57
N LEU A 360 3.97 -12.90 23.35
CA LEU A 360 5.10 -12.02 23.01
C LEU A 360 4.74 -10.55 23.24
N VAL A 361 3.61 -10.08 22.71
CA VAL A 361 3.14 -8.69 22.91
C VAL A 361 3.01 -8.40 24.40
N LYS A 362 2.36 -9.28 25.18
CA LYS A 362 2.22 -9.13 26.63
C LYS A 362 3.57 -8.98 27.33
N LYS A 363 4.58 -9.77 26.93
CA LYS A 363 5.95 -9.70 27.47
C LYS A 363 6.66 -8.39 27.10
N LEU A 364 6.37 -7.83 25.93
CA LEU A 364 6.99 -6.58 25.46
C LEU A 364 6.34 -5.32 26.07
N THR A 365 5.08 -5.41 26.50
CA THR A 365 4.31 -4.30 27.07
C THR A 365 4.17 -4.34 28.59
N SER A 366 4.57 -5.43 29.24
CA SER A 366 4.65 -5.56 30.70
C SER A 366 5.96 -4.99 31.22
#